data_AF-A0A178V3M5-F1
#
_entry.id   AF-A0A178V3M5-F1
#
_cell.length_a   1.000
_cell.length_b   1.000
_cell.length_c   1.000
_cell.angle_alpha   90.00
_cell.angle_beta   90.00
_cell.angle_gamma   90.00
#
_symmetry.space_group_name_H-M   'P 1'
#
loop_
_entity.id
_entity.type
_entity.pdbx_description
1 polymer ?
#
loop_
_entity_poly.entity_id
_entity_poly.type
_entity_poly.pdbx_seq_one_letter_code
_entity_poly.pdbx_strand_id
1 'polypeptide(L)'
;MKKFYQNADHETDKSKSAETKKRKNMRRLGGGGLSLQTFANMKSENNRYNPSLIKKQKEFYKNAKYVSKFRKSLKQQNIPDKNETGETSKVGDDDDDDKRKGKSNKRIGVEDLYKQTREEMERVRKEREAMFQAKKEAKEEAESRRKEAKGKMLRKTRHGQPVMKYRIEHLLESIKKSAGINEIA
;
A
#
# COMPACT_ATOMS: atom_id res chain seq x y z
N MET A 1 -64.78 47.77 11.26
CA MET A 1 -64.18 46.46 10.90
C MET A 1 -62.88 46.71 10.14
N LYS A 2 -61.73 46.35 10.72
CA LYS A 2 -60.42 46.30 10.04
C LYS A 2 -59.85 44.91 10.28
N LYS A 3 -59.66 44.13 9.21
CA LYS A 3 -59.03 42.80 9.24
C LYS A 3 -57.51 42.99 9.19
N PHE A 4 -56.78 42.44 10.15
CA PHE A 4 -55.33 42.33 10.08
C PHE A 4 -54.96 41.03 9.36
N TYR A 5 -54.24 41.15 8.26
CA TYR A 5 -53.65 40.04 7.50
C TYR A 5 -52.38 39.54 8.20
N GLN A 6 -52.24 38.22 8.29
CA GLN A 6 -50.99 37.54 8.62
C GLN A 6 -50.05 37.63 7.40
N ASN A 7 -48.85 38.16 7.60
CA ASN A 7 -47.75 38.05 6.65
C ASN A 7 -47.00 36.74 6.95
N ALA A 8 -47.04 35.79 6.01
CA ALA A 8 -46.20 34.61 6.02
C ALA A 8 -44.90 34.93 5.26
N ASP A 9 -43.79 35.03 5.98
CA ASP A 9 -42.47 35.28 5.40
C ASP A 9 -41.98 34.07 4.59
N HIS A 10 -41.66 34.33 3.33
CA HIS A 10 -41.11 33.38 2.36
C HIS A 10 -39.57 33.44 2.41
N GLU A 11 -38.94 32.91 3.46
CA GLU A 11 -37.46 32.82 3.58
C GLU A 11 -36.99 31.36 3.74
N THR A 12 -36.94 30.54 2.67
CA THR A 12 -36.39 29.17 2.81
C THR A 12 -35.58 28.58 1.65
N ASP A 13 -35.12 29.35 0.66
CA ASP A 13 -34.45 28.73 -0.51
C ASP A 13 -32.94 29.00 -0.65
N LYS A 14 -32.41 30.11 -0.11
CA LYS A 14 -30.96 30.41 -0.23
C LYS A 14 -30.09 29.58 0.72
N SER A 15 -30.61 29.25 1.91
CA SER A 15 -29.88 28.46 2.93
C SER A 15 -29.66 27.01 2.52
N LYS A 16 -30.68 26.35 1.93
CA LYS A 16 -30.61 24.97 1.43
C LYS A 16 -29.61 24.80 0.28
N SER A 17 -29.53 25.80 -0.60
CA SER A 17 -28.57 25.85 -1.73
C SER A 17 -27.11 25.91 -1.27
N ALA A 18 -26.81 26.71 -0.25
CA ALA A 18 -25.46 26.84 0.29
C ALA A 18 -25.00 25.55 1.01
N GLU A 19 -25.91 24.91 1.76
CA GLU A 19 -25.59 23.69 2.51
C GLU A 19 -25.33 22.49 1.58
N THR A 20 -26.12 22.35 0.52
CA THR A 20 -25.89 21.30 -0.50
C THR A 20 -24.57 21.50 -1.25
N LYS A 21 -24.18 22.75 -1.54
CA LYS A 21 -22.86 23.07 -2.14
C LYS A 21 -21.70 22.77 -1.19
N LYS A 22 -21.82 23.10 0.11
CA LYS A 22 -20.83 22.75 1.14
C LYS A 22 -20.66 21.23 1.28
N ARG A 23 -21.76 20.47 1.34
CA ARG A 23 -21.72 18.99 1.38
C ARG A 23 -21.07 18.39 0.13
N LYS A 24 -21.34 18.93 -1.06
CA LYS A 24 -20.69 18.49 -2.32
C LYS A 24 -19.18 18.79 -2.33
N ASN A 25 -18.76 19.95 -1.83
CA ASN A 25 -17.34 20.31 -1.72
C ASN A 25 -16.59 19.45 -0.70
N MET A 26 -17.22 19.14 0.44
CA MET A 26 -16.65 18.18 1.40
C MET A 26 -16.41 16.81 0.74
N ARG A 27 -17.35 16.31 -0.06
CA ARG A 27 -17.15 15.03 -0.79
C ARG A 27 -16.02 15.08 -1.83
N ARG A 28 -15.75 16.24 -2.45
CA ARG A 28 -14.64 16.42 -3.42
C ARG A 28 -13.26 16.49 -2.75
N LEU A 29 -13.19 16.93 -1.50
CA LEU A 29 -11.95 17.02 -0.71
C LEU A 29 -11.66 15.75 0.11
N GLY A 30 -12.32 14.63 -0.17
CA GLY A 30 -12.15 13.39 0.60
C GLY A 30 -12.82 13.44 1.98
N GLY A 31 -13.90 14.21 2.12
CA GLY A 31 -14.57 14.61 3.37
C GLY A 31 -15.26 13.50 4.15
N GLY A 32 -14.45 12.59 4.66
CA GLY A 32 -14.81 11.57 5.63
C GLY A 32 -13.53 10.97 6.19
N GLY A 33 -12.68 11.81 6.78
CA GLY A 33 -11.53 11.33 7.54
C GLY A 33 -11.99 10.37 8.64
N LEU A 34 -11.13 9.42 9.00
CA LEU A 34 -11.41 8.51 10.11
C LEU A 34 -11.75 9.33 11.37
N SER A 35 -12.73 8.87 12.15
CA SER A 35 -13.08 9.54 13.40
C SER A 35 -11.85 9.64 14.29
N LEU A 36 -11.77 10.69 15.11
CA LEU A 36 -10.65 10.92 16.03
C LEU A 36 -10.39 9.69 16.90
N GLN A 37 -11.46 9.03 17.35
CA GLN A 37 -11.40 7.78 18.10
C GLN A 37 -10.73 6.66 17.28
N THR A 38 -11.07 6.49 16.00
CA THR A 38 -10.42 5.49 15.16
C THR A 38 -8.94 5.82 14.92
N PHE A 39 -8.59 7.10 14.73
CA PHE A 39 -7.20 7.52 14.57
C PHE A 39 -6.36 7.30 15.83
N ALA A 40 -6.91 7.62 17.01
CA ALA A 40 -6.27 7.35 18.29
C ALA A 40 -6.11 5.85 18.53
N ASN A 41 -7.19 5.08 18.31
CA ASN A 41 -7.16 3.64 18.46
C ASN A 41 -6.14 3.01 17.51
N MET A 42 -6.00 3.48 16.27
CA MET A 42 -5.02 3.00 15.26
C MET A 42 -3.55 3.06 15.71
N LYS A 43 -3.20 3.82 16.75
CA LYS A 43 -1.84 3.83 17.33
C LYS A 43 -1.72 3.03 18.63
N SER A 44 -2.81 2.76 19.35
CA SER A 44 -2.76 2.14 20.68
C SER A 44 -2.79 0.61 20.70
N GLU A 45 -3.50 -0.06 19.80
CA GLU A 45 -3.45 -1.54 19.71
C GLU A 45 -2.18 -2.02 19.00
N ASN A 46 -1.26 -2.56 19.79
CA ASN A 46 0.04 -3.08 19.35
C ASN A 46 -0.02 -4.46 18.64
N ASN A 47 -1.23 -4.94 18.28
CA ASN A 47 -1.44 -6.32 17.80
C ASN A 47 -2.15 -6.42 16.43
N ARG A 48 -2.01 -5.39 15.58
CA ARG A 48 -2.79 -5.24 14.33
C ARG A 48 -2.10 -5.66 13.05
N TYR A 49 -0.84 -6.08 13.09
CA TYR A 49 -0.14 -6.49 11.87
C TYR A 49 -0.24 -8.00 11.66
N ASN A 50 -1.38 -8.45 11.12
CA ASN A 50 -1.53 -9.80 10.61
C ASN A 50 -1.52 -9.79 9.06
N PRO A 51 -0.44 -10.25 8.41
CA PRO A 51 -0.29 -10.16 6.95
C PRO A 51 -1.36 -10.96 6.20
N SER A 52 -1.88 -12.06 6.76
CA SER A 52 -2.90 -12.88 6.09
C SER A 52 -4.26 -12.17 6.06
N LEU A 53 -4.65 -11.53 7.16
CA LEU A 53 -5.88 -10.75 7.25
C LEU A 53 -5.83 -9.51 6.35
N ILE A 54 -4.69 -8.80 6.34
CA ILE A 54 -4.49 -7.64 5.46
C ILE A 54 -4.59 -8.06 3.98
N LYS A 55 -3.98 -9.20 3.61
CA LYS A 55 -4.07 -9.73 2.24
C LYS A 55 -5.52 -10.07 1.87
N LYS A 56 -6.26 -10.73 2.77
CA LYS A 56 -7.68 -11.07 2.55
C LYS A 56 -8.56 -9.82 2.35
N GLN A 57 -8.36 -8.79 3.18
CA GLN A 57 -9.09 -7.52 3.04
C GLN A 57 -8.78 -6.81 1.72
N LYS A 58 -7.51 -6.77 1.30
CA LYS A 58 -7.09 -6.19 0.02
C LYS A 58 -7.73 -6.90 -1.17
N GLU A 59 -7.69 -8.24 -1.18
CA GLU A 59 -8.30 -9.04 -2.24
C GLU A 59 -9.83 -8.88 -2.27
N PHE A 60 -10.49 -8.86 -1.11
CA PHE A 60 -11.93 -8.62 -1.03
C PHE A 60 -12.32 -7.27 -1.65
N TYR A 61 -11.60 -6.20 -1.31
CA TYR A 61 -11.84 -4.88 -1.87
C TYR A 61 -11.60 -4.84 -3.39
N LYS A 62 -10.53 -5.47 -3.86
CA LYS A 62 -10.19 -5.59 -5.28
C LYS A 62 -11.30 -6.32 -6.05
N ASN A 63 -11.78 -7.44 -5.51
CA ASN A 63 -12.85 -8.23 -6.09
C ASN A 63 -14.18 -7.46 -6.12
N ALA A 64 -14.55 -6.80 -5.02
CA ALA A 64 -15.74 -5.96 -4.97
C ALA A 64 -15.69 -4.84 -6.03
N LYS A 65 -14.51 -4.24 -6.23
CA LYS A 65 -14.29 -3.24 -7.28
C LYS A 65 -14.51 -3.82 -8.67
N TYR A 66 -13.96 -5.00 -8.98
CA TYR A 66 -14.17 -5.65 -10.27
C TYR A 66 -15.62 -6.06 -10.51
N VAL A 67 -16.28 -6.66 -9.51
CA VAL A 67 -17.70 -7.00 -9.59
C VAL A 67 -18.53 -5.74 -9.84
N SER A 68 -18.25 -4.63 -9.14
CA SER A 68 -18.97 -3.37 -9.38
C SER A 68 -18.74 -2.82 -10.79
N LYS A 69 -17.52 -2.94 -11.33
CA LYS A 69 -17.19 -2.54 -12.71
C LYS A 69 -17.96 -3.37 -13.71
N PHE A 70 -17.94 -4.69 -13.54
CA PHE A 70 -18.65 -5.63 -14.40
C PHE A 70 -20.17 -5.43 -14.36
N ARG A 71 -20.75 -5.24 -13.18
CA ARG A 71 -22.17 -4.92 -13.05
C ARG A 71 -22.54 -3.60 -13.72
N LYS A 72 -21.63 -2.62 -13.75
CA LYS A 72 -21.84 -1.35 -14.47
C LYS A 72 -21.77 -1.54 -15.99
N SER A 73 -20.79 -2.30 -16.50
CA SER A 73 -20.70 -2.57 -17.94
C SER A 73 -21.89 -3.37 -18.46
N LEU A 74 -22.35 -4.38 -17.70
CA LEU A 74 -23.57 -5.12 -18.03
C LEU A 74 -24.80 -4.20 -18.09
N LYS A 75 -24.93 -3.25 -17.14
CA LYS A 75 -26.02 -2.27 -17.17
C LYS A 75 -25.96 -1.35 -18.38
N GLN A 76 -24.76 -0.97 -18.84
CA GLN A 76 -24.60 -0.17 -20.06
C GLN A 76 -24.96 -0.95 -21.32
N GLN A 77 -24.67 -2.25 -21.37
CA GLN A 77 -25.05 -3.13 -22.49
C GLN A 77 -26.54 -3.49 -22.50
N ASN A 78 -27.21 -3.47 -21.34
CA ASN A 78 -28.65 -3.75 -21.22
C ASN A 78 -29.53 -2.48 -21.28
N ILE A 79 -29.00 -1.37 -21.81
CA ILE A 79 -29.85 -0.26 -22.24
C ILE A 79 -30.32 -0.66 -23.64
N PRO A 80 -31.59 -1.06 -23.86
CA PRO A 80 -32.10 -1.19 -25.21
C PRO A 80 -32.00 0.17 -25.88
N ASP A 81 -31.42 0.20 -27.08
CA ASP A 81 -31.34 1.37 -27.95
C ASP A 81 -32.70 2.06 -28.06
N LYS A 82 -32.90 3.09 -27.25
CA LYS A 82 -33.78 4.18 -27.61
C LYS A 82 -32.88 5.24 -28.18
N ASN A 83 -32.65 5.18 -29.49
CA ASN A 83 -32.40 6.31 -30.40
C ASN A 83 -32.09 5.73 -31.78
N GLU A 84 -33.15 5.30 -32.46
CA GLU A 84 -33.18 5.40 -33.91
C GLU A 84 -33.26 6.88 -34.32
N THR A 85 -32.82 7.15 -35.56
CA THR A 85 -33.02 8.37 -36.37
C THR A 85 -32.06 9.56 -36.17
N GLY A 86 -31.18 9.79 -37.16
CA GLY A 86 -30.57 11.11 -37.40
C GLY A 86 -29.23 11.15 -38.13
N GLU A 87 -29.14 10.65 -39.36
CA GLU A 87 -28.14 11.15 -40.33
C GLU A 87 -28.47 12.60 -40.70
N THR A 88 -27.50 13.52 -40.77
CA THR A 88 -27.26 14.42 -41.93
C THR A 88 -25.91 15.16 -41.80
N SER A 89 -25.20 15.21 -42.91
CA SER A 89 -23.94 15.90 -43.21
C SER A 89 -24.08 17.43 -43.40
N LYS A 90 -23.00 18.17 -43.07
CA LYS A 90 -22.57 19.47 -43.66
C LYS A 90 -21.17 19.80 -43.12
N VAL A 91 -20.09 19.52 -43.86
CA VAL A 91 -19.40 20.44 -44.81
C VAL A 91 -19.18 21.83 -44.21
N GLY A 92 -17.90 22.13 -43.96
CA GLY A 92 -17.36 23.42 -43.57
C GLY A 92 -15.84 23.32 -43.71
N ASP A 93 -15.39 23.53 -44.94
CA ASP A 93 -14.01 23.77 -45.33
C ASP A 93 -13.66 25.22 -44.97
N ASP A 94 -12.53 25.43 -44.31
CA ASP A 94 -11.74 26.66 -44.40
C ASP A 94 -10.37 26.40 -43.79
N ASP A 95 -9.39 26.31 -44.70
CA ASP A 95 -7.96 26.40 -44.44
C ASP A 95 -7.65 27.72 -43.71
N ASP A 96 -6.90 27.66 -42.61
CA ASP A 96 -5.94 28.73 -42.32
C ASP A 96 -4.83 28.32 -41.33
N ASP A 97 -3.64 28.46 -41.86
CA ASP A 97 -2.36 28.80 -41.26
C ASP A 97 -1.58 27.84 -40.33
N ASP A 98 -0.38 27.59 -40.83
CA ASP A 98 0.67 26.72 -40.36
C ASP A 98 1.52 27.40 -39.25
N LYS A 99 2.27 26.57 -38.51
CA LYS A 99 3.41 26.93 -37.64
C LYS A 99 3.11 27.47 -36.24
N ARG A 100 2.75 26.54 -35.35
CA ARG A 100 3.29 26.55 -33.97
C ARG A 100 4.08 25.28 -33.72
N LYS A 101 5.42 25.38 -33.86
CA LYS A 101 6.39 24.36 -33.41
C LYS A 101 6.31 24.23 -31.87
N GLY A 102 5.32 23.51 -31.39
CA GLY A 102 5.24 23.02 -30.02
C GLY A 102 6.22 21.86 -29.88
N LYS A 103 7.26 22.06 -29.07
CA LYS A 103 8.25 21.08 -28.64
C LYS A 103 7.57 19.72 -28.45
N SER A 104 7.85 18.77 -29.34
CA SER A 104 7.23 17.44 -29.29
C SER A 104 7.76 16.74 -28.03
N ASN A 105 6.99 16.81 -26.96
CA ASN A 105 7.10 15.84 -25.88
C ASN A 105 6.79 14.49 -26.54
N LYS A 106 7.84 13.79 -26.96
CA LYS A 106 7.77 12.45 -27.53
C LYS A 106 6.98 11.62 -26.53
N ARG A 107 5.72 11.32 -26.87
CA ARG A 107 4.82 10.54 -26.02
C ARG A 107 5.51 9.21 -25.85
N ILE A 108 6.03 8.95 -24.63
CA ILE A 108 6.64 7.67 -24.28
C ILE A 108 5.65 6.60 -24.71
N GLY A 109 6.08 5.71 -25.60
CA GLY A 109 5.20 4.71 -26.17
C GLY A 109 4.63 3.87 -25.05
N VAL A 110 3.37 3.44 -25.16
CA VAL A 110 2.77 2.51 -24.19
C VAL A 110 3.68 1.29 -23.99
N GLU A 111 4.32 0.84 -25.07
CA GLU A 111 5.33 -0.22 -25.09
C GLU A 111 6.57 0.06 -24.21
N ASP A 112 7.06 1.31 -24.21
CA ASP A 112 8.23 1.70 -23.41
C ASP A 112 7.91 1.70 -21.91
N LEU A 113 6.69 2.08 -21.53
CA LEU A 113 6.21 2.00 -20.14
C LEU A 113 6.09 0.54 -19.66
N TYR A 114 5.64 -0.37 -20.54
CA TYR A 114 5.58 -1.79 -20.24
C TYR A 114 6.97 -2.41 -20.03
N LYS A 115 7.95 -2.04 -20.85
CA LYS A 115 9.33 -2.50 -20.70
C LYS A 115 9.96 -1.98 -19.41
N GLN A 116 9.81 -0.68 -19.13
CA GLN A 116 10.34 -0.07 -17.91
C GLN A 116 9.75 -0.69 -16.64
N THR A 117 8.43 -0.90 -16.58
CA THR A 117 7.77 -1.50 -15.42
C THR A 117 8.19 -2.96 -15.20
N ARG A 118 8.44 -3.72 -16.28
CA ARG A 118 8.94 -5.09 -16.19
C ARG A 118 10.38 -5.13 -15.65
N GLU A 119 11.26 -4.28 -16.18
CA GLU A 119 12.65 -4.17 -15.73
C GLU A 119 12.74 -3.75 -14.26
N GLU A 120 11.91 -2.80 -13.83
CA GLU A 120 11.85 -2.34 -12.44
C GLU A 120 11.36 -3.45 -11.50
N MET A 121 10.30 -4.19 -11.88
CA MET A 121 9.83 -5.34 -11.11
C MET A 121 10.88 -6.47 -11.01
N GLU A 122 11.65 -6.71 -12.07
CA GLU A 122 12.73 -7.69 -12.05
C GLU A 122 13.91 -7.25 -11.17
N ARG A 123 14.26 -5.95 -11.16
CA ARG A 123 15.26 -5.39 -10.23
C ARG A 123 14.80 -5.52 -8.78
N VAL A 124 13.56 -5.15 -8.47
CA VAL A 124 13.01 -5.28 -7.11
C VAL A 124 12.98 -6.75 -6.65
N ARG A 125 12.72 -7.70 -7.55
CA ARG A 125 12.81 -9.13 -7.23
C ARG A 125 14.24 -9.54 -6.89
N LYS A 126 15.21 -9.16 -7.72
CA LYS A 126 16.64 -9.46 -7.49
C LYS A 126 17.15 -8.86 -6.17
N GLU A 127 16.79 -7.62 -5.86
CA GLU A 127 17.17 -6.96 -4.60
C GLU A 127 16.58 -7.66 -3.38
N ARG A 128 15.30 -8.09 -3.46
CA ARG A 128 14.65 -8.84 -2.38
C ARG A 128 15.25 -10.22 -2.20
N GLU A 129 15.57 -10.90 -3.30
CA GLU A 129 16.23 -12.21 -3.27
C GLU A 129 17.64 -12.09 -2.66
N ALA A 130 18.41 -11.07 -3.03
CA ALA A 130 19.73 -10.80 -2.45
C ALA A 130 19.64 -10.51 -0.93
N MET A 131 18.69 -9.66 -0.51
CA MET A 131 18.46 -9.38 0.91
C MET A 131 18.04 -10.66 1.67
N PHE A 132 17.20 -11.50 1.06
CA PHE A 132 16.76 -12.75 1.67
C PHE A 132 17.90 -13.75 1.80
N GLN A 133 18.76 -13.86 0.78
CA GLN A 133 19.96 -14.70 0.81
C GLN A 133 20.94 -14.23 1.87
N ALA A 134 21.27 -12.93 1.93
CA ALA A 134 22.15 -12.38 2.97
C ALA A 134 21.61 -12.64 4.38
N LYS A 135 20.29 -12.49 4.58
CA LYS A 135 19.65 -12.81 5.87
C LYS A 135 19.67 -14.30 6.19
N LYS A 136 19.60 -15.16 5.18
CA LYS A 136 19.68 -16.62 5.35
C LYS A 136 21.10 -17.03 5.74
N GLU A 137 22.10 -16.52 5.05
CA GLU A 137 23.51 -16.77 5.32
C GLU A 137 23.90 -16.31 6.73
N ALA A 138 23.52 -15.09 7.13
CA ALA A 138 23.77 -14.59 8.49
C ALA A 138 23.14 -15.47 9.58
N LYS A 139 21.95 -16.05 9.32
CA LYS A 139 21.31 -16.98 10.24
C LYS A 139 22.04 -18.32 10.30
N GLU A 140 22.46 -18.83 9.16
CA GLU A 140 23.20 -20.09 9.07
C GLU A 140 24.56 -19.99 9.76
N GLU A 141 25.26 -18.87 9.60
CA GLU A 141 26.51 -18.59 10.30
C GLU A 141 26.32 -18.47 11.82
N ALA A 142 25.28 -17.77 12.26
CA ALA A 142 24.95 -17.70 13.69
C ALA A 142 24.59 -19.09 14.26
N GLU A 143 23.90 -19.91 13.47
CA GLU A 143 23.51 -21.27 13.86
C GLU A 143 24.71 -22.23 13.87
N SER A 144 25.63 -22.14 12.91
CA SER A 144 26.86 -22.95 12.87
C SER A 144 27.74 -22.66 14.08
N ARG A 145 27.98 -21.37 14.37
CA ARG A 145 28.69 -20.92 15.59
C ARG A 145 28.04 -21.46 16.86
N ARG A 146 26.71 -21.39 16.96
CA ARG A 146 25.96 -21.94 18.11
C ARG A 146 26.09 -23.45 18.22
N LYS A 147 26.01 -24.19 17.11
CA LYS A 147 26.13 -25.65 17.08
C LYS A 147 27.54 -26.09 17.49
N GLU A 148 28.57 -25.40 17.02
CA GLU A 148 29.96 -25.68 17.40
C GLU A 148 30.20 -25.44 18.88
N ALA A 149 29.80 -24.27 19.40
CA ALA A 149 29.91 -23.96 20.82
C ALA A 149 29.17 -25.00 21.68
N LYS A 150 27.92 -25.32 21.31
CA LYS A 150 27.13 -26.36 21.98
C LYS A 150 27.82 -27.73 21.88
N GLY A 151 28.34 -28.10 20.71
CA GLY A 151 29.06 -29.35 20.49
C GLY A 151 30.27 -29.49 21.40
N LYS A 152 31.10 -28.44 21.51
CA LYS A 152 32.25 -28.38 22.43
C LYS A 152 31.82 -28.55 23.89
N MET A 153 30.76 -27.87 24.33
CA MET A 153 30.26 -27.98 25.71
C MET A 153 29.67 -29.36 26.05
N LEU A 154 29.07 -30.06 25.08
CA LEU A 154 28.50 -31.40 25.28
C LEU A 154 29.54 -32.52 25.17
N ARG A 155 30.79 -32.23 24.80
CA ARG A 155 31.85 -33.25 24.78
C ARG A 155 32.09 -33.81 26.17
N LYS A 156 32.18 -35.15 26.25
CA LYS A 156 32.42 -35.91 27.48
C LYS A 156 33.74 -36.67 27.38
N THR A 157 34.39 -36.87 28.52
CA THR A 157 35.53 -37.77 28.69
C THR A 157 35.05 -39.22 28.63
N ARG A 158 36.00 -40.16 28.65
CA ARG A 158 35.72 -41.60 28.69
C ARG A 158 34.78 -42.02 29.83
N HIS A 159 34.75 -41.27 30.92
CA HIS A 159 33.94 -41.57 32.11
C HIS A 159 32.63 -40.75 32.14
N GLY A 160 32.27 -40.09 31.05
CA GLY A 160 31.01 -39.34 30.93
C GLY A 160 31.01 -37.95 31.55
N GLN A 161 32.08 -37.56 32.25
CA GLN A 161 32.27 -36.20 32.75
C GLN A 161 32.52 -35.25 31.58
N PRO A 162 32.00 -34.02 31.57
CA PRO A 162 32.27 -33.13 30.46
C PRO A 162 33.72 -32.66 30.42
N VAL A 163 34.22 -32.45 29.21
CA VAL A 163 35.63 -32.08 28.99
C VAL A 163 35.88 -30.68 29.56
N MET A 164 36.74 -30.61 30.58
CA MET A 164 36.98 -29.38 31.34
C MET A 164 37.58 -28.26 30.49
N LYS A 165 38.41 -28.58 29.49
CA LYS A 165 38.97 -27.61 28.53
C LYS A 165 37.89 -26.68 27.96
N TYR A 166 36.86 -27.25 27.34
CA TYR A 166 35.79 -26.47 26.68
C TYR A 166 34.87 -25.76 27.67
N ARG A 167 34.68 -26.31 28.88
CA ARG A 167 33.90 -25.66 29.94
C ARG A 167 34.61 -24.43 30.49
N ILE A 168 35.91 -24.54 30.77
CA ILE A 168 36.72 -23.44 31.26
C ILE A 168 36.77 -22.33 30.21
N GLU A 169 37.00 -22.67 28.94
CA GLU A 169 36.95 -21.71 27.82
C GLU A 169 35.62 -20.93 27.80
N HIS A 170 34.48 -21.62 27.92
CA HIS A 170 33.16 -20.97 27.93
C HIS A 170 32.94 -20.06 29.15
N LEU A 171 33.38 -20.48 30.33
CA LEU A 171 33.30 -19.66 31.55
C LEU A 171 34.16 -18.39 31.41
N LEU A 172 35.38 -18.52 30.91
CA LEU A 172 36.27 -17.39 30.65
C LEU A 172 35.67 -16.44 29.61
N GLU A 173 35.13 -16.97 28.51
CA GLU A 173 34.46 -16.16 27.48
C GLU A 173 33.23 -15.43 28.04
N SER A 174 32.45 -16.07 28.91
CA SER A 174 31.29 -15.45 29.57
C SER A 174 31.69 -14.33 30.52
N ILE A 175 32.78 -14.53 31.28
CA ILE A 175 33.35 -13.51 32.16
C ILE A 175 33.90 -12.33 31.35
N LYS A 176 34.64 -12.60 30.26
CA LYS A 176 35.16 -11.55 29.36
C LYS A 176 34.01 -10.73 28.77
N LYS A 177 32.94 -11.38 28.30
CA LYS A 177 31.73 -10.72 27.80
C LYS A 177 31.04 -9.89 28.87
N SER A 178 30.87 -10.41 30.08
CA SER A 178 30.25 -9.65 31.18
C SER A 178 31.09 -8.48 31.65
N ALA A 179 32.42 -8.59 31.56
CA ALA A 179 33.35 -7.53 31.92
C ALA A 179 33.57 -6.49 30.80
N GLY A 180 32.97 -6.69 29.61
CA GLY A 180 33.16 -5.80 28.45
C GLY A 180 34.58 -5.80 27.89
N ILE A 181 35.40 -6.79 28.25
CA ILE A 181 36.77 -6.95 27.74
C ILE A 181 36.65 -7.61 26.36
N ASN A 182 36.34 -6.80 25.36
CA ASN A 182 36.47 -7.19 23.96
C ASN A 182 37.94 -6.95 23.60
N GLU A 183 38.71 -8.02 23.44
CA GLU A 183 40.03 -7.92 22.80
C GLU A 183 39.81 -7.41 21.38
N ILE A 184 40.13 -6.13 21.18
CA ILE A 184 40.28 -5.50 19.86
C ILE A 184 41.54 -6.15 19.28
N ALA A 185 41.36 -7.00 18.28
CA ALA A 185 42.43 -7.39 17.36
C ALA A 185 42.62 -6.29 16.32
#